data_AF-A0A1J0R6R4-F1
#
_entry.id   AF-A0A1J0R6R4-F1
#
_cell.length_a   1.000
_cell.length_b   1.000
_cell.length_c   1.000
_cell.angle_alpha   90.00
_cell.angle_beta   90.00
_cell.angle_gamma   90.00
#
_symmetry.space_group_name_H-M   'P 1'
#
loop_
_entity.id
_entity.type
_entity.pdbx_description
1 polymer ?
#
loop_
_entity_poly.entity_id
_entity_poly.type
_entity_poly.pdbx_seq_one_letter_code
_entity_poly.pdbx_strand_id
1 'polypeptide(L)'
;MIVVKTPIALLLTAATLPGVVIGAEVGKGVNAAAYALMCGLVEIAQQKAPKAPTDDNIKQISAIIAAVNLIVQGGNVTNNAIDRRAKPYSEVTEGEPVKKVCTETAWDFCKAGAEELHKTKDSGEYKVWEKLQGSAAAAAKMKIISESMRRIRAKAAGLNSPDQEAAANKALAGALFGDGLDNDKSKKLPAGGSHVELCGAADGEAGGTATGKSLKHDLICLCGKTGNDVGNGLQACAAFDTNPAVRIAGNANINGDWAKISKGCQKAASKRPLTPAAIHAQLAAFYTTIATPKGTGFNRYNTLGHVDGAGTTGCDGAASATGGKWVQYKEAALAAGSGPEWAVKLRASAAAVENIQQQKHTMEMLEQQAHRLNDTMNSLLHEPTD
;
A
#
# COMPACT_ATOMS: atom_id res chain seq x y z
N MET A 1 -22.44 -34.90 -89.44
CA MET A 1 -22.34 -35.98 -88.43
C MET A 1 -20.88 -36.12 -88.03
N ILE A 2 -20.61 -36.46 -86.76
CA ILE A 2 -19.29 -36.74 -86.14
C ILE A 2 -18.59 -35.45 -85.62
N VAL A 3 -18.85 -35.03 -84.37
CA VAL A 3 -18.35 -35.49 -83.05
C VAL A 3 -17.10 -34.71 -82.61
N VAL A 4 -17.31 -33.96 -81.53
CA VAL A 4 -16.36 -33.21 -80.69
C VAL A 4 -15.40 -34.16 -79.98
N LYS A 5 -14.10 -33.83 -79.92
CA LYS A 5 -13.18 -34.29 -78.88
C LYS A 5 -12.19 -33.19 -78.49
N THR A 6 -12.37 -32.68 -77.27
CA THR A 6 -11.45 -31.81 -76.54
C THR A 6 -10.38 -32.65 -75.83
N PRO A 7 -9.09 -32.28 -75.84
CA PRO A 7 -8.10 -32.94 -74.99
C PRO A 7 -7.99 -32.24 -73.63
N ILE A 8 -8.09 -33.07 -72.58
CA ILE A 8 -7.86 -32.73 -71.17
C ILE A 8 -6.34 -32.77 -70.93
N ALA A 9 -5.76 -31.64 -70.51
CA ALA A 9 -4.37 -31.58 -70.04
C ALA A 9 -4.35 -31.71 -68.51
N LEU A 10 -3.62 -32.73 -68.05
CA LEU A 10 -3.42 -33.16 -66.68
C LEU A 10 -2.50 -32.19 -65.93
N LEU A 11 -3.01 -31.47 -64.91
CA LEU A 11 -2.17 -30.68 -63.99
C LEU A 11 -1.65 -31.58 -62.86
N LEU A 12 -0.32 -31.80 -62.83
CA LEU A 12 0.38 -32.36 -61.69
C LEU A 12 0.45 -31.31 -60.56
N THR A 13 -0.30 -31.52 -59.48
CA THR A 13 -0.12 -30.79 -58.22
C THR A 13 1.07 -31.36 -57.45
N ALA A 14 2.13 -30.57 -57.29
CA ALA A 14 3.23 -30.85 -56.39
C ALA A 14 2.74 -30.86 -54.94
N ALA A 15 2.96 -31.97 -54.24
CA ALA A 15 2.70 -32.08 -52.80
C ALA A 15 3.75 -31.27 -52.03
N THR A 16 3.34 -30.12 -51.48
CA THR A 16 4.12 -29.40 -50.48
C THR A 16 3.95 -30.08 -49.12
N LEU A 17 5.07 -30.44 -48.49
CA LEU A 17 5.14 -30.90 -47.09
C LEU A 17 4.36 -29.95 -46.15
N PRO A 18 3.71 -30.47 -45.09
CA PRO A 18 3.07 -29.62 -44.09
C PRO A 18 4.13 -28.81 -43.35
N GLY A 19 4.19 -27.52 -43.64
CA GLY A 19 4.89 -26.55 -42.80
C GLY A 19 4.30 -26.58 -41.39
N VAL A 20 5.16 -26.40 -40.39
CA VAL A 20 4.78 -26.19 -38.99
C VAL A 20 3.66 -25.15 -38.94
N VAL A 21 2.47 -25.55 -38.48
CA VAL A 21 1.35 -24.62 -38.26
C VAL A 21 1.72 -23.75 -37.07
N ILE A 22 2.24 -22.55 -37.36
CA ILE A 22 2.42 -21.50 -36.37
C ILE A 22 1.01 -20.97 -36.07
N GLY A 23 0.57 -21.04 -34.81
CA GLY A 23 -0.71 -20.46 -34.40
C GLY A 23 -0.78 -18.96 -34.74
N ALA A 24 -1.97 -18.47 -35.10
CA ALA A 24 -2.17 -17.07 -35.43
C ALA A 24 -1.97 -16.18 -34.18
N GLU A 25 -1.63 -14.92 -34.37
CA GLU A 25 -1.57 -13.95 -33.27
C GLU A 25 -2.97 -13.61 -32.76
N VAL A 26 -3.10 -13.34 -31.45
CA VAL A 26 -4.34 -12.75 -30.92
C VAL A 26 -4.61 -11.37 -31.51
N GLY A 27 -5.89 -11.03 -31.63
CA GLY A 27 -6.32 -9.73 -32.15
C GLY A 27 -5.79 -8.56 -31.33
N LYS A 28 -5.64 -7.41 -31.98
CA LYS A 28 -5.28 -6.15 -31.30
C LYS A 28 -6.38 -5.76 -30.31
N GLY A 29 -6.00 -5.38 -29.10
CA GLY A 29 -6.92 -4.85 -28.08
C GLY A 29 -7.89 -5.86 -27.47
N VAL A 30 -7.76 -7.17 -27.76
CA VAL A 30 -8.65 -8.20 -27.21
C VAL A 30 -8.66 -8.26 -25.68
N ASN A 31 -7.58 -7.81 -25.05
CA ASN A 31 -7.41 -7.72 -23.60
C ASN A 31 -7.59 -6.30 -23.04
N ALA A 32 -8.04 -5.32 -23.82
CA ALA A 32 -8.09 -3.92 -23.39
C ALA A 32 -8.93 -3.69 -22.12
N ALA A 33 -10.09 -4.36 -21.99
CA ALA A 33 -10.93 -4.24 -20.81
C ALA A 33 -10.27 -4.87 -19.56
N ALA A 34 -9.71 -6.08 -19.70
CA ALA A 34 -8.97 -6.75 -18.64
C ALA A 34 -7.73 -5.95 -18.20
N TYR A 35 -7.03 -5.37 -19.17
CA TYR A 35 -5.89 -4.50 -18.96
C TYR A 35 -6.28 -3.22 -18.20
N ALA A 36 -7.32 -2.51 -18.64
CA ALA A 36 -7.81 -1.30 -17.97
C ALA A 36 -8.24 -1.57 -16.51
N LEU A 37 -8.89 -2.72 -16.26
CA LEU A 37 -9.25 -3.16 -14.91
C LEU A 37 -8.01 -3.36 -14.02
N MET A 38 -7.01 -4.10 -14.50
CA MET A 38 -5.76 -4.32 -13.77
C MET A 38 -4.97 -3.02 -13.59
N CYS A 39 -5.00 -2.12 -14.58
CA CYS A 39 -4.40 -0.80 -14.45
C CYS A 39 -5.05 0.04 -13.35
N GLY A 40 -6.35 -0.09 -13.12
CA GLY A 40 -7.00 0.52 -11.94
C GLY A 40 -6.40 0.07 -10.61
N LEU A 41 -6.02 -1.22 -10.51
CA LEU A 41 -5.33 -1.77 -9.32
C LEU A 41 -3.87 -1.32 -9.26
N VAL A 42 -3.16 -1.23 -10.40
CA VAL A 42 -1.78 -0.72 -10.47
C VAL A 42 -1.70 0.74 -10.05
N GLU A 43 -2.61 1.60 -10.52
CA GLU A 43 -2.66 3.02 -10.14
C GLU A 43 -2.86 3.20 -8.63
N ILE A 44 -3.64 2.33 -7.98
CA ILE A 44 -3.75 2.31 -6.52
C ILE A 44 -2.43 1.86 -5.90
N ALA A 45 -1.88 0.74 -6.36
CA ALA A 45 -0.71 0.11 -5.76
C ALA A 45 0.60 0.90 -5.94
N GLN A 46 0.65 1.83 -6.90
CA GLN A 46 1.79 2.74 -7.11
C GLN A 46 1.77 3.97 -6.20
N GLN A 47 0.68 4.23 -5.48
CA GLN A 47 0.60 5.35 -4.56
C GLN A 47 1.41 5.10 -3.29
N LYS A 48 1.69 6.18 -2.57
CA LYS A 48 2.23 6.12 -1.21
C LYS A 48 1.08 6.24 -0.22
N ALA A 49 1.15 5.47 0.85
CA ALA A 49 0.21 5.56 1.95
C ALA A 49 0.19 7.00 2.53
N PRO A 50 -0.96 7.45 3.06
CA PRO A 50 -1.01 8.68 3.84
C PRO A 50 -0.05 8.58 5.02
N LYS A 51 0.58 9.69 5.39
CA LYS A 51 1.44 9.73 6.56
C LYS A 51 0.66 9.40 7.84
N ALA A 52 1.28 8.65 8.74
CA ALA A 52 0.78 8.50 10.10
C ALA A 52 0.74 9.86 10.83
N PRO A 53 -0.21 10.10 11.76
CA PRO A 53 -0.25 11.34 12.53
C PRO A 53 0.96 11.48 13.45
N THR A 54 1.45 12.70 13.70
CA THR A 54 2.53 12.97 14.65
C THR A 54 1.98 13.50 15.97
N ASP A 55 2.68 13.30 17.08
CA ASP A 55 2.30 13.81 18.41
C ASP A 55 3.04 15.10 18.80
N ASP A 56 3.65 15.79 17.83
CA ASP A 56 4.52 16.95 18.07
C ASP A 56 3.78 18.11 18.76
N ASN A 57 2.55 18.44 18.33
CA ASN A 57 1.72 19.46 18.99
C ASN A 57 1.41 19.09 20.45
N ILE A 58 1.05 17.83 20.69
CA ILE A 58 0.81 17.30 22.04
C ILE A 58 2.08 17.38 22.90
N LYS A 59 3.24 17.06 22.33
CA LYS A 59 4.53 17.17 23.01
C LYS A 59 4.85 18.63 23.38
N GLN A 60 4.61 19.57 22.47
CA GLN A 60 4.81 20.99 22.70
C GLN A 60 3.89 21.51 23.81
N ILE A 61 2.58 21.31 23.70
CA ILE A 61 1.61 21.73 24.74
C ILE A 61 1.97 21.10 26.09
N SER A 62 2.36 19.83 26.09
CA SER A 62 2.76 19.17 27.32
C SER A 62 4.04 19.74 27.92
N ALA A 63 5.01 20.21 27.13
CA ALA A 63 6.20 20.86 27.64
C ALA A 63 5.85 22.19 28.31
N ILE A 64 4.94 22.96 27.72
CA ILE A 64 4.41 24.21 28.31
C ILE A 64 3.73 23.92 29.65
N ILE A 65 2.82 22.95 29.71
CA ILE A 65 2.13 22.59 30.97
C ILE A 65 3.13 22.12 32.03
N ALA A 66 4.15 21.34 31.63
CA ALA A 66 5.20 20.90 32.54
C ALA A 66 6.05 22.06 33.08
N ALA A 67 6.40 23.02 32.22
CA ALA A 67 7.13 24.23 32.59
C ALA A 67 6.37 25.04 33.64
N VAL A 68 5.08 25.30 33.41
CA VAL A 68 4.22 26.00 34.38
C VAL A 68 4.10 25.22 35.69
N ASN A 69 3.94 23.89 35.62
CA ASN A 69 3.87 23.07 36.82
C ASN A 69 5.15 23.19 37.67
N LEU A 70 6.33 23.30 37.06
CA LEU A 70 7.58 23.51 37.81
C LEU A 70 7.61 24.88 38.49
N ILE A 71 7.22 25.95 37.76
CA ILE A 71 7.19 27.33 38.28
C ILE A 71 6.28 27.44 39.51
N VAL A 72 5.05 26.92 39.40
CA VAL A 72 4.06 26.97 40.48
C VAL A 72 4.56 26.33 41.78
N GLN A 73 5.45 25.34 41.67
CA GLN A 73 5.99 24.61 42.83
C GLN A 73 7.15 25.32 43.52
N GLY A 74 7.69 26.40 42.94
CA GLY A 74 8.76 27.19 43.56
C GLY A 74 9.97 27.40 42.66
N GLY A 75 10.65 28.53 42.83
CA GLY A 75 11.91 28.85 42.14
C GLY A 75 13.01 27.82 42.42
N ASN A 76 13.12 27.31 43.66
CA ASN A 76 14.08 26.25 43.99
C ASN A 76 13.80 24.94 43.24
N VAL A 77 12.53 24.57 43.06
CA VAL A 77 12.14 23.40 42.26
C VAL A 77 12.46 23.62 40.79
N THR A 78 12.09 24.79 40.27
CA THR A 78 12.29 25.18 38.87
C THR A 78 13.76 25.19 38.47
N ASN A 79 14.61 25.88 39.22
CA ASN A 79 16.05 25.98 38.94
C ASN A 79 16.71 24.61 39.03
N ASN A 80 16.39 23.82 40.07
CA ASN A 80 16.90 22.47 40.22
C ASN A 80 16.46 21.55 39.07
N ALA A 81 15.23 21.66 38.59
CA ALA A 81 14.75 20.91 37.42
C ALA A 81 15.52 21.30 36.15
N ILE A 82 15.75 22.59 35.91
CA ILE A 82 16.54 23.09 34.77
C ILE A 82 17.96 22.52 34.84
N ASP A 83 18.63 22.57 35.99
CA ASP A 83 19.99 22.05 36.16
C ASP A 83 20.08 20.54 35.89
N ARG A 84 19.03 19.79 36.27
CA ARG A 84 18.97 18.34 36.12
C ARG A 84 18.36 17.85 34.80
N ARG A 85 17.89 18.75 33.92
CA ARG A 85 17.19 18.38 32.66
C ARG A 85 17.93 17.38 31.78
N ALA A 86 19.26 17.43 31.75
CA ALA A 86 20.08 16.53 30.92
C ALA A 86 20.38 15.18 31.59
N LYS A 87 19.84 14.93 32.79
CA LYS A 87 20.14 13.75 33.61
C LYS A 87 18.98 12.75 33.64
N PRO A 88 19.26 11.44 33.72
CA PRO A 88 18.23 10.44 34.03
C PRO A 88 17.73 10.59 35.48
N TYR A 89 16.54 10.07 35.78
CA TYR A 89 15.95 10.16 37.12
C TYR A 89 16.83 9.53 38.21
N SER A 90 17.53 8.44 37.89
CA SER A 90 18.46 7.75 38.79
C SER A 90 19.62 8.61 39.30
N GLU A 91 19.95 9.70 38.60
CA GLU A 91 20.99 10.65 38.98
C GLU A 91 20.45 11.86 39.78
N VAL A 92 19.15 11.94 40.01
CA VAL A 92 18.56 12.93 40.92
C VAL A 92 18.68 12.37 42.35
N THR A 93 19.38 13.07 43.23
CA THR A 93 19.65 12.56 44.59
C THR A 93 18.49 12.78 45.53
N GLU A 94 18.39 11.93 46.56
CA GLU A 94 17.43 12.11 47.67
C GLU A 94 17.60 13.51 48.29
N GLY A 95 16.50 14.21 48.55
CA GLY A 95 16.52 15.57 49.12
C GLY A 95 16.57 16.73 48.11
N GLU A 96 16.81 16.47 46.82
CA GLU A 96 16.73 17.53 45.80
C GLU A 96 15.31 18.09 45.67
N PRO A 97 15.13 19.43 45.52
CA PRO A 97 13.82 20.05 45.43
C PRO A 97 12.90 19.44 44.37
N VAL A 98 13.43 19.09 43.19
CA VAL A 98 12.64 18.56 42.07
C VAL A 98 11.99 17.21 42.37
N LYS A 99 12.58 16.37 43.24
CA LYS A 99 12.00 15.08 43.63
C LYS A 99 10.67 15.22 44.38
N LYS A 100 10.38 16.38 44.96
CA LYS A 100 9.09 16.63 45.63
C LYS A 100 7.91 16.66 44.66
N VAL A 101 8.18 16.91 43.38
CA VAL A 101 7.16 17.10 42.34
C VAL A 101 7.29 16.04 41.25
N CYS A 102 8.52 15.76 40.84
CA CYS A 102 8.82 14.89 39.72
C CYS A 102 9.24 13.52 40.25
N THR A 103 8.28 12.60 40.26
CA THR A 103 8.55 11.18 40.52
C THR A 103 9.24 10.53 39.33
N GLU A 104 9.75 9.31 39.50
CA GLU A 104 10.34 8.52 38.40
C GLU A 104 9.44 8.46 37.17
N THR A 105 8.15 8.15 37.38
CA THR A 105 7.18 8.05 36.28
C THR A 105 6.83 9.40 35.65
N ALA A 106 7.04 10.50 36.38
CA ALA A 106 6.78 11.87 35.92
C ALA A 106 8.04 12.55 35.36
N TRP A 107 9.21 11.91 35.46
CA TRP A 107 10.48 12.56 35.17
C TRP A 107 10.57 13.07 33.74
N ASP A 108 10.18 12.26 32.75
CA ASP A 108 10.22 12.69 31.34
C ASP A 108 9.29 13.88 31.06
N PHE A 109 8.17 13.98 31.76
CA PHE A 109 7.28 15.13 31.66
C PHE A 109 7.94 16.38 32.26
N CYS A 110 8.49 16.28 33.47
CA CYS A 110 9.21 17.40 34.10
C CYS A 110 10.44 17.83 33.30
N LYS A 111 11.19 16.88 32.75
CA LYS A 111 12.35 17.13 31.90
C LYS A 111 11.97 17.96 30.67
N ALA A 112 10.86 17.63 30.00
CA ALA A 112 10.36 18.41 28.88
C ALA A 112 10.04 19.86 29.28
N GLY A 113 9.42 20.08 30.45
CA GLY A 113 9.17 21.42 30.97
C GLY A 113 10.45 22.18 31.33
N ALA A 114 11.41 21.53 31.96
CA ALA A 114 12.69 22.11 32.31
C ALA A 114 13.53 22.48 31.08
N GLU A 115 13.50 21.66 30.03
CA GLU A 115 14.10 21.98 28.72
C GLU A 115 13.43 23.19 28.07
N GLU A 116 12.10 23.29 28.15
CA GLU A 116 11.36 24.44 27.63
C GLU A 116 11.77 25.72 28.35
N LEU A 117 11.72 25.72 29.68
CA LEU A 117 12.15 26.85 30.52
C LEU A 117 13.59 27.26 30.24
N HIS A 118 14.49 26.30 30.00
CA HIS A 118 15.88 26.58 29.66
C HIS A 118 16.01 27.31 28.32
N LYS A 119 15.23 26.92 27.31
CA LYS A 119 15.23 27.54 25.97
C LYS A 119 14.64 28.94 26.00
N THR A 120 13.61 29.17 26.80
CA THR A 120 12.85 30.42 26.86
C THR A 120 13.27 31.35 27.99
N LYS A 121 14.35 31.05 28.72
CA LYS A 121 14.78 31.83 29.91
C LYS A 121 14.94 33.33 29.64
N ASP A 122 15.31 33.70 28.42
CA ASP A 122 15.57 35.10 28.02
C ASP A 122 14.34 35.77 27.38
N SER A 123 13.27 35.03 27.06
CA SER A 123 12.07 35.59 26.40
C SER A 123 11.11 36.27 27.38
N GLY A 124 11.16 35.92 28.66
CA GLY A 124 10.22 36.38 29.68
C GLY A 124 8.81 35.78 29.57
N GLU A 125 8.57 34.88 28.62
CA GLU A 125 7.26 34.26 28.32
C GLU A 125 6.60 33.63 29.54
N TYR A 126 7.40 33.04 30.43
CA TYR A 126 6.90 32.35 31.62
C TYR A 126 6.82 33.21 32.89
N LYS A 127 7.26 34.47 32.87
CA LYS A 127 7.32 35.32 34.08
C LYS A 127 5.95 35.53 34.71
N VAL A 128 4.88 35.58 33.91
CA VAL A 128 3.51 35.79 34.41
C VAL A 128 3.07 34.69 35.39
N TRP A 129 3.67 33.50 35.32
CA TRP A 129 3.36 32.36 36.18
C TRP A 129 4.04 32.42 37.55
N GLU A 130 5.07 33.25 37.73
CA GLU A 130 5.75 33.42 39.02
C GLU A 130 4.80 33.94 40.10
N LYS A 131 3.72 34.65 39.72
CA LYS A 131 2.69 35.10 40.66
C LYS A 131 1.92 33.97 41.34
N LEU A 132 1.91 32.77 40.75
CA LEU A 132 1.28 31.57 41.31
C LEU A 132 2.25 30.71 42.11
N GLN A 133 3.52 31.12 42.21
CA GLN A 133 4.57 30.36 42.88
C GLN A 133 4.24 30.14 44.36
N GLY A 134 4.26 28.89 44.79
CA GLY A 134 4.00 28.50 46.18
C GLY A 134 2.51 28.49 46.56
N SER A 135 1.59 28.83 45.65
CA SER A 135 0.16 28.70 45.91
C SER A 135 -0.24 27.22 45.99
N ALA A 136 -0.73 26.80 47.16
CA ALA A 136 -1.17 25.42 47.38
C ALA A 136 -2.36 25.05 46.46
N ALA A 137 -3.28 25.99 46.24
CA ALA A 137 -4.43 25.80 45.36
C ALA A 137 -3.99 25.64 43.89
N ALA A 138 -3.11 26.52 43.39
CA ALA A 138 -2.58 26.41 42.04
C ALA A 138 -1.77 25.11 41.85
N ALA A 139 -0.94 24.75 42.84
CA ALA A 139 -0.18 23.50 42.82
C ALA A 139 -1.07 22.25 42.75
N ALA A 140 -2.18 22.22 43.49
CA ALA A 140 -3.14 21.13 43.45
C ALA A 140 -3.83 21.01 42.07
N LYS A 141 -4.23 22.13 41.47
CA LYS A 141 -4.82 22.15 40.11
C LYS A 141 -3.81 21.74 39.05
N MET A 142 -2.57 22.25 39.13
CA MET A 142 -1.51 21.88 38.20
C MET A 142 -1.14 20.40 38.25
N LYS A 143 -1.23 19.77 39.43
CA LYS A 143 -1.07 18.31 39.54
C LYS A 143 -2.10 17.56 38.69
N ILE A 144 -3.39 17.92 38.79
CA ILE A 144 -4.47 17.28 38.02
C ILE A 144 -4.29 17.50 36.51
N ILE A 145 -3.95 18.72 36.11
CA ILE A 145 -3.69 19.08 34.70
C ILE A 145 -2.50 18.28 34.16
N SER A 146 -1.39 18.23 34.91
CA SER A 146 -0.18 17.50 34.53
C SER A 146 -0.41 15.99 34.42
N GLU A 147 -1.13 15.39 35.36
CA GLU A 147 -1.51 13.97 35.29
C GLU A 147 -2.39 13.67 34.07
N SER A 148 -3.34 14.56 33.76
CA SER A 148 -4.21 14.43 32.59
C SER A 148 -3.41 14.56 31.29
N MET A 149 -2.47 15.50 31.23
CA MET A 149 -1.61 15.69 30.07
C MET A 149 -0.67 14.49 29.84
N ARG A 150 -0.13 13.92 30.91
CA ARG A 150 0.68 12.69 30.84
C ARG A 150 -0.12 11.51 30.27
N ARG A 151 -1.40 11.36 30.65
CA ARG A 151 -2.29 10.34 30.06
C ARG A 151 -2.53 10.58 28.57
N ILE A 152 -2.71 11.84 28.15
CA ILE A 152 -2.86 12.20 26.73
C ILE A 152 -1.59 11.86 25.95
N ARG A 153 -0.41 12.23 26.45
CA ARG A 153 0.88 11.89 25.84
C ARG A 153 1.05 10.37 25.67
N ALA A 154 0.77 9.60 26.73
CA ALA A 154 0.91 8.15 26.67
C ALA A 154 -0.01 7.54 25.60
N LYS A 155 -1.24 8.02 25.47
CA LYS A 155 -2.16 7.60 24.39
C LYS A 155 -1.62 7.99 23.01
N ALA A 156 -1.19 9.24 22.84
CA ALA A 156 -0.70 9.76 21.57
C ALA A 156 0.54 9.00 21.07
N ALA A 157 1.51 8.74 21.96
CA ALA A 157 2.72 7.98 21.64
C ALA A 157 2.43 6.54 21.20
N GLY A 158 1.35 5.94 21.73
CA GLY A 158 0.92 4.58 21.36
C GLY A 158 0.16 4.49 20.04
N LEU A 159 -0.37 5.60 19.50
CA LEU A 159 -1.28 5.55 18.35
C LEU A 159 -0.64 4.94 17.11
N ASN A 160 0.64 5.21 16.85
CA ASN A 160 1.33 4.75 15.64
C ASN A 160 2.01 3.37 15.81
N SER A 161 1.69 2.62 16.86
CA SER A 161 2.23 1.29 17.08
C SER A 161 1.14 0.22 16.85
N PRO A 162 1.30 -0.68 15.88
CA PRO A 162 2.41 -0.79 14.92
C PRO A 162 2.33 0.25 13.79
N ASP A 163 3.47 0.51 13.12
CA ASP A 163 3.61 1.49 12.03
C ASP A 163 2.75 1.11 10.81
N GLN A 164 1.56 1.72 10.75
CA GLN A 164 0.59 1.46 9.69
C GLN A 164 1.01 2.07 8.35
N GLU A 165 1.79 3.15 8.34
CA GLU A 165 2.29 3.75 7.10
C GLU A 165 3.27 2.79 6.42
N ALA A 166 4.24 2.26 7.17
CA ALA A 166 5.16 1.24 6.68
C ALA A 166 4.43 -0.04 6.27
N ALA A 167 3.43 -0.48 7.05
CA ALA A 167 2.62 -1.66 6.74
C ALA A 167 1.85 -1.50 5.42
N ALA A 168 1.18 -0.35 5.22
CA ALA A 168 0.46 -0.03 4.00
C ALA A 168 1.39 -0.02 2.79
N ASN A 169 2.51 0.71 2.86
CA ASN A 169 3.48 0.80 1.77
C ASN A 169 4.11 -0.56 1.42
N LYS A 170 4.42 -1.39 2.44
CA LYS A 170 4.91 -2.76 2.22
C LYS A 170 3.85 -3.61 1.51
N ALA A 171 2.59 -3.49 1.87
CA ALA A 171 1.50 -4.21 1.25
C ALA A 171 1.26 -3.77 -0.20
N LEU A 172 1.29 -2.47 -0.49
CA LEU A 172 1.19 -1.93 -1.86
C LEU A 172 2.32 -2.43 -2.76
N ALA A 173 3.57 -2.38 -2.27
CA ALA A 173 4.72 -2.93 -2.98
C ALA A 173 4.60 -4.45 -3.20
N GLY A 174 4.14 -5.18 -2.16
CA GLY A 174 3.88 -6.61 -2.24
C GLY A 174 2.81 -6.97 -3.28
N ALA A 175 1.78 -6.15 -3.44
CA ALA A 175 0.77 -6.33 -4.49
C ALA A 175 1.35 -6.09 -5.90
N LEU A 176 2.17 -5.05 -6.08
CA LEU A 176 2.78 -4.73 -7.38
C LEU A 176 3.81 -5.76 -7.82
N PHE A 177 4.72 -6.14 -6.93
CA PHE A 177 5.96 -6.83 -7.28
C PHE A 177 6.05 -8.25 -6.72
N GLY A 178 5.22 -8.60 -5.73
CA GLY A 178 5.29 -9.85 -4.97
C GLY A 178 5.84 -9.61 -3.57
N ASP A 179 5.53 -10.52 -2.64
CA ASP A 179 5.84 -10.32 -1.22
C ASP A 179 7.35 -10.21 -0.96
N GLY A 180 7.76 -9.14 -0.25
CA GLY A 180 9.17 -8.87 0.04
C GLY A 180 10.02 -8.48 -1.18
N LEU A 181 9.41 -8.29 -2.35
CA LEU A 181 10.10 -7.92 -3.58
C LEU A 181 9.90 -6.44 -3.93
N ASP A 182 10.85 -5.92 -4.69
CA ASP A 182 10.77 -4.63 -5.37
C ASP A 182 10.83 -4.85 -6.89
N ASN A 183 10.86 -3.75 -7.65
CA ASN A 183 10.87 -3.85 -9.11
C ASN A 183 12.11 -4.57 -9.68
N ASP A 184 13.28 -4.41 -9.04
CA ASP A 184 14.52 -5.05 -9.50
C ASP A 184 14.53 -6.53 -9.11
N LYS A 185 14.11 -6.87 -7.90
CA LYS A 185 14.05 -8.28 -7.44
C LYS A 185 13.00 -9.09 -8.16
N SER A 186 11.92 -8.45 -8.64
CA SER A 186 10.87 -9.06 -9.47
C SER A 186 11.14 -8.93 -10.98
N LYS A 187 12.37 -8.64 -11.42
CA LYS A 187 12.68 -8.44 -12.84
C LYS A 187 12.60 -9.71 -13.68
N LYS A 188 12.67 -10.89 -13.08
CA LYS A 188 12.61 -12.17 -13.80
C LYS A 188 11.33 -12.92 -13.49
N LEU A 189 10.78 -13.59 -14.49
CA LEU A 189 9.76 -14.62 -14.28
C LEU A 189 10.34 -15.80 -13.48
N PRO A 190 9.48 -16.58 -12.79
CA PRO A 190 9.89 -17.83 -12.15
C PRO A 190 10.77 -18.71 -13.04
N ALA A 191 11.65 -19.49 -12.42
CA ALA A 191 12.56 -20.36 -13.16
C ALA A 191 11.79 -21.51 -13.83
N GLY A 192 12.17 -21.80 -15.09
CA GLY A 192 11.48 -22.81 -15.90
C GLY A 192 10.09 -22.36 -16.39
N GLY A 193 9.48 -23.18 -17.23
CA GLY A 193 8.10 -22.97 -17.68
C GLY A 193 7.95 -22.29 -19.04
N SER A 194 7.01 -22.83 -19.80
CA SER A 194 6.33 -22.26 -20.96
C SER A 194 5.32 -21.19 -20.54
N HIS A 195 4.72 -20.51 -21.52
CA HIS A 195 3.67 -19.54 -21.26
C HIS A 195 2.50 -20.15 -20.46
N VAL A 196 2.08 -21.36 -20.82
CA VAL A 196 1.01 -22.10 -20.13
C VAL A 196 1.38 -22.40 -18.68
N GLU A 197 2.61 -22.84 -18.40
CA GLU A 197 3.04 -23.15 -17.03
C GLU A 197 3.18 -21.89 -16.15
N LEU A 198 3.49 -20.76 -16.75
CA LEU A 198 3.66 -19.48 -16.05
C LEU A 198 2.31 -18.79 -15.80
N CYS A 199 1.43 -18.76 -16.80
CA CYS A 199 0.18 -18.00 -16.80
C CYS A 199 -1.07 -18.85 -16.53
N GLY A 200 -0.95 -20.16 -16.70
CA GLY A 200 -1.82 -21.20 -16.15
C GLY A 200 -2.43 -22.14 -17.19
N ALA A 201 -2.63 -23.39 -16.78
CA ALA A 201 -3.28 -24.44 -17.56
C ALA A 201 -4.79 -24.23 -17.69
N ALA A 202 -5.45 -25.01 -18.56
CA ALA A 202 -6.87 -24.86 -18.85
C ALA A 202 -7.81 -25.26 -17.70
N ASP A 203 -7.36 -26.14 -16.79
CA ASP A 203 -8.16 -26.71 -15.70
C ASP A 203 -8.32 -25.78 -14.49
N GLY A 204 -7.38 -24.84 -14.28
CA GLY A 204 -7.40 -23.91 -13.16
C GLY A 204 -7.08 -24.51 -11.80
N GLU A 205 -6.78 -25.80 -11.71
CA GLU A 205 -6.55 -26.50 -10.43
C GLU A 205 -5.25 -26.00 -9.76
N ALA A 206 -4.16 -25.96 -10.53
CA ALA A 206 -2.87 -25.45 -10.06
C ALA A 206 -2.74 -23.93 -10.22
N GLY A 207 -3.41 -23.35 -11.23
CA GLY A 207 -3.12 -22.01 -11.73
C GLY A 207 -1.73 -21.91 -12.39
N GLY A 208 -1.37 -20.71 -12.85
CA GLY A 208 -0.01 -20.42 -13.35
C GLY A 208 1.00 -20.21 -12.21
N THR A 209 2.26 -20.59 -12.41
CA THR A 209 3.33 -20.39 -11.41
C THR A 209 3.68 -18.92 -11.17
N ALA A 210 3.44 -18.04 -12.15
CA ALA A 210 3.57 -16.58 -12.01
C ALA A 210 2.23 -15.90 -11.67
N THR A 211 1.11 -16.52 -12.05
CA THR A 211 -0.23 -16.00 -11.86
C THR A 211 -0.59 -15.78 -10.40
N GLY A 212 -1.16 -14.61 -10.12
CA GLY A 212 -1.68 -14.21 -8.83
C GLY A 212 -0.61 -13.82 -7.81
N LYS A 213 0.68 -13.94 -8.15
CA LYS A 213 1.80 -13.55 -7.28
C LYS A 213 1.96 -12.03 -7.16
N SER A 214 1.75 -11.32 -8.27
CA SER A 214 1.81 -9.85 -8.30
C SER A 214 1.03 -9.30 -9.49
N LEU A 215 0.60 -8.03 -9.40
CA LEU A 215 -0.03 -7.33 -10.52
C LEU A 215 0.91 -7.26 -11.74
N LYS A 216 2.22 -7.12 -11.51
CA LYS A 216 3.24 -7.16 -12.56
C LYS A 216 3.24 -8.47 -13.33
N HIS A 217 3.20 -9.62 -12.64
CA HIS A 217 3.20 -10.92 -13.30
C HIS A 217 1.91 -11.17 -14.09
N ASP A 218 0.75 -10.86 -13.51
CA ASP A 218 -0.54 -11.02 -14.20
C ASP A 218 -0.61 -10.14 -15.47
N LEU A 219 -0.13 -8.91 -15.39
CA LEU A 219 -0.08 -8.01 -16.56
C LEU A 219 0.91 -8.47 -17.63
N ILE A 220 2.01 -9.12 -17.24
CA ILE A 220 2.91 -9.77 -18.21
C ILE A 220 2.21 -10.93 -18.92
N CYS A 221 1.43 -11.74 -18.21
CA CYS A 221 0.64 -12.81 -18.83
C CYS A 221 -0.43 -12.27 -19.80
N LEU A 222 -1.10 -11.16 -19.45
CA LEU A 222 -2.13 -10.56 -20.31
C LEU A 222 -1.55 -9.87 -21.56
N CYS A 223 -0.38 -9.25 -21.44
CA CYS A 223 0.10 -8.28 -22.42
C CYS A 223 1.43 -8.64 -23.07
N GLY A 224 2.18 -9.58 -22.49
CA GLY A 224 3.51 -9.94 -22.93
C GLY A 224 3.51 -10.68 -24.27
N LYS A 225 4.70 -10.76 -24.86
CA LYS A 225 4.93 -11.46 -26.13
C LYS A 225 4.87 -12.97 -25.91
N THR A 226 4.09 -13.67 -26.74
CA THR A 226 4.22 -15.13 -26.90
C THR A 226 4.93 -15.46 -28.20
N GLY A 227 5.55 -16.64 -28.26
CA GLY A 227 6.10 -17.22 -29.50
C GLY A 227 6.83 -16.20 -30.40
N ASN A 228 6.34 -16.05 -31.62
CA ASN A 228 6.86 -15.14 -32.64
C ASN A 228 5.99 -13.89 -32.86
N ASP A 229 5.20 -13.42 -31.87
CA ASP A 229 4.34 -12.23 -32.07
C ASP A 229 5.17 -11.06 -32.65
N VAL A 230 4.82 -10.57 -33.84
CA VAL A 230 5.42 -9.44 -34.55
C VAL A 230 4.42 -8.31 -34.81
N GLY A 231 3.11 -8.56 -34.63
CA GLY A 231 2.03 -7.61 -34.92
C GLY A 231 0.99 -7.44 -33.80
N ASN A 232 -0.24 -7.87 -34.07
CA ASN A 232 -1.41 -7.69 -33.21
C ASN A 232 -1.24 -8.36 -31.84
N GLY A 233 -0.53 -9.49 -31.79
CA GLY A 233 -0.25 -10.20 -30.54
C GLY A 233 0.51 -9.35 -29.51
N LEU A 234 1.38 -8.44 -30.00
CA LEU A 234 2.11 -7.47 -29.18
C LEU A 234 1.25 -6.31 -28.66
N GLN A 235 0.06 -6.14 -29.25
CA GLN A 235 -0.91 -5.09 -28.95
C GLN A 235 -2.21 -5.65 -28.36
N ALA A 236 -2.17 -6.87 -27.79
CA ALA A 236 -3.33 -7.53 -27.22
C ALA A 236 -4.01 -6.68 -26.13
N CYS A 237 -3.23 -5.99 -25.30
CA CYS A 237 -3.76 -5.13 -24.23
C CYS A 237 -4.02 -3.69 -24.68
N ALA A 238 -3.11 -3.09 -25.43
CA ALA A 238 -3.20 -1.71 -25.88
C ALA A 238 -2.24 -1.45 -27.04
N ALA A 239 -2.43 -0.32 -27.72
CA ALA A 239 -1.39 0.25 -28.57
C ALA A 239 -0.38 1.00 -27.67
N PHE A 240 0.72 0.33 -27.33
CA PHE A 240 1.80 0.93 -26.54
C PHE A 240 2.69 1.85 -27.40
N ASP A 241 3.31 2.86 -26.79
CA ASP A 241 4.33 3.69 -27.48
C ASP A 241 5.50 2.82 -27.97
N THR A 242 5.82 1.78 -27.22
CA THR A 242 6.73 0.71 -27.60
C THR A 242 6.18 -0.58 -27.05
N ASN A 243 6.03 -1.59 -27.90
CA ASN A 243 5.41 -2.85 -27.51
C ASN A 243 6.31 -3.65 -26.54
N PRO A 244 5.69 -4.42 -25.62
CA PRO A 244 6.37 -5.53 -24.95
C PRO A 244 7.00 -6.46 -25.98
N ALA A 245 8.22 -6.91 -25.76
CA ALA A 245 8.99 -7.68 -26.75
C ALA A 245 9.72 -8.89 -26.16
N VAL A 246 9.72 -9.04 -24.84
CA VAL A 246 10.34 -10.16 -24.15
C VAL A 246 9.37 -11.33 -24.20
N ARG A 247 9.83 -12.45 -24.78
CA ARG A 247 9.06 -13.69 -24.81
C ARG A 247 8.83 -14.18 -23.38
N ILE A 248 7.57 -14.48 -23.04
CA ILE A 248 7.22 -15.11 -21.77
C ILE A 248 7.83 -16.52 -21.73
N ALA A 249 8.81 -16.69 -20.86
CA ALA A 249 9.51 -17.94 -20.61
C ALA A 249 10.20 -17.87 -19.26
N GLY A 250 10.53 -19.03 -18.70
CA GLY A 250 11.27 -19.10 -17.43
C GLY A 250 12.53 -18.25 -17.41
N ASN A 251 12.78 -17.56 -16.29
CA ASN A 251 13.90 -16.63 -16.08
C ASN A 251 13.95 -15.40 -17.02
N ALA A 252 12.96 -15.18 -17.89
CA ALA A 252 12.95 -14.03 -18.78
C ALA A 252 12.95 -12.72 -17.99
N ASN A 253 13.79 -11.77 -18.38
CA ASN A 253 13.82 -10.44 -17.75
C ASN A 253 12.70 -9.57 -18.33
N ILE A 254 11.65 -9.39 -17.53
CA ILE A 254 10.43 -8.70 -17.89
C ILE A 254 10.41 -7.23 -17.49
N ASN A 255 11.47 -6.70 -16.86
CA ASN A 255 11.42 -5.35 -16.28
C ASN A 255 11.22 -4.25 -17.32
N GLY A 256 11.86 -4.39 -18.49
CA GLY A 256 11.67 -3.46 -19.61
C GLY A 256 10.24 -3.49 -20.16
N ASP A 257 9.61 -4.67 -20.19
CA ASP A 257 8.23 -4.80 -20.65
C ASP A 257 7.22 -4.34 -19.60
N TRP A 258 7.48 -4.61 -18.33
CA TRP A 258 6.72 -4.04 -17.21
C TRP A 258 6.70 -2.51 -17.27
N ALA A 259 7.85 -1.86 -17.52
CA ALA A 259 7.89 -0.40 -17.62
C ALA A 259 6.98 0.14 -18.73
N LYS A 260 6.93 -0.53 -19.89
CA LYS A 260 6.03 -0.17 -21.01
C LYS A 260 4.57 -0.37 -20.64
N ILE A 261 4.24 -1.53 -20.08
CA ILE A 261 2.88 -1.91 -19.69
C ILE A 261 2.37 -1.00 -18.57
N SER A 262 3.19 -0.74 -17.55
CA SER A 262 2.83 0.15 -16.45
C SER A 262 2.65 1.59 -16.92
N LYS A 263 3.50 2.10 -17.82
CA LYS A 263 3.30 3.43 -18.43
C LYS A 263 1.97 3.52 -19.19
N GLY A 264 1.57 2.44 -19.87
CA GLY A 264 0.28 2.37 -20.55
C GLY A 264 -0.92 2.49 -19.60
N CYS A 265 -0.77 2.12 -18.32
CA CYS A 265 -1.87 2.18 -17.36
C CYS A 265 -2.38 3.60 -17.10
N GLN A 266 -1.50 4.60 -17.20
CA GLN A 266 -1.86 6.01 -17.09
C GLN A 266 -2.83 6.47 -18.18
N LYS A 267 -2.86 5.76 -19.33
CA LYS A 267 -3.79 6.01 -20.44
C LYS A 267 -5.03 5.13 -20.37
N ALA A 268 -4.90 3.92 -19.81
CA ALA A 268 -5.93 2.89 -19.83
C ALA A 268 -6.93 2.98 -18.66
N ALA A 269 -6.55 3.60 -17.54
CA ALA A 269 -7.40 3.74 -16.37
C ALA A 269 -7.48 5.18 -15.89
N SER A 270 -8.65 5.59 -15.40
CA SER A 270 -8.79 6.82 -14.64
C SER A 270 -8.00 6.74 -13.33
N LYS A 271 -7.43 7.86 -12.89
CA LYS A 271 -6.79 7.96 -11.58
C LYS A 271 -7.78 7.57 -10.48
N ARG A 272 -7.35 6.69 -9.59
CA ARG A 272 -8.14 6.22 -8.44
C ARG A 272 -7.42 6.62 -7.15
N PRO A 273 -8.13 7.09 -6.13
CA PRO A 273 -7.49 7.42 -4.86
C PRO A 273 -7.13 6.14 -4.09
N LEU A 274 -6.06 6.20 -3.30
CA LEU A 274 -5.75 5.17 -2.30
C LEU A 274 -6.73 5.31 -1.11
N THR A 275 -7.86 4.60 -1.20
CA THR A 275 -8.84 4.47 -0.11
C THR A 275 -9.32 3.02 0.02
N PRO A 276 -9.78 2.60 1.21
CA PRO A 276 -10.36 1.26 1.37
C PRO A 276 -11.49 1.00 0.38
N ALA A 277 -12.41 1.95 0.21
CA ALA A 277 -13.53 1.83 -0.72
C ALA A 277 -13.09 1.66 -2.18
N ALA A 278 -12.08 2.41 -2.64
CA ALA A 278 -11.56 2.29 -4.00
C ALA A 278 -10.88 0.93 -4.24
N ILE A 279 -10.12 0.43 -3.26
CA ILE A 279 -9.52 -0.92 -3.31
C ILE A 279 -10.62 -1.98 -3.41
N HIS A 280 -11.61 -1.94 -2.51
CA HIS A 280 -12.69 -2.93 -2.49
C HIS A 280 -13.53 -2.91 -3.78
N ALA A 281 -13.84 -1.73 -4.31
CA ALA A 281 -14.58 -1.60 -5.56
C ALA A 281 -13.81 -2.21 -6.75
N GLN A 282 -12.48 -2.02 -6.82
CA GLN A 282 -11.65 -2.62 -7.87
C GLN A 282 -11.49 -4.12 -7.70
N LEU A 283 -11.31 -4.61 -6.47
CA LEU A 283 -11.29 -6.05 -6.21
C LEU A 283 -12.62 -6.70 -6.57
N ALA A 284 -13.76 -6.06 -6.25
CA ALA A 284 -15.08 -6.56 -6.64
C ALA A 284 -15.22 -6.66 -8.17
N ALA A 285 -14.85 -5.60 -8.91
CA ALA A 285 -14.86 -5.60 -10.36
C ALA A 285 -13.95 -6.70 -10.95
N PHE A 286 -12.77 -6.91 -10.35
CA PHE A 286 -11.88 -8.02 -10.69
C PHE A 286 -12.55 -9.38 -10.49
N TYR A 287 -13.10 -9.65 -9.30
CA TYR A 287 -13.74 -10.93 -9.00
C TYR A 287 -14.96 -11.21 -9.91
N THR A 288 -15.78 -10.20 -10.19
CA THR A 288 -16.88 -10.32 -11.17
C THR A 288 -16.36 -10.67 -12.56
N THR A 289 -15.26 -10.03 -12.99
CA THR A 289 -14.69 -10.26 -14.32
C THR A 289 -14.14 -11.67 -14.46
N ILE A 290 -13.43 -12.19 -13.45
CA ILE A 290 -12.85 -13.54 -13.54
C ILE A 290 -13.88 -14.66 -13.35
N ALA A 291 -14.97 -14.38 -12.65
CA ALA A 291 -16.09 -15.31 -12.51
C ALA A 291 -16.95 -15.42 -13.77
N THR A 292 -16.82 -14.46 -14.71
CA THR A 292 -17.58 -14.48 -15.96
C THR A 292 -17.12 -15.67 -16.81
N PRO A 293 -18.03 -16.59 -17.19
CA PRO A 293 -17.68 -17.76 -17.99
C PRO A 293 -17.19 -17.37 -19.38
N LYS A 294 -16.13 -18.01 -19.87
CA LYS A 294 -15.53 -17.77 -21.18
C LYS A 294 -15.31 -19.07 -21.96
N GLY A 295 -14.93 -18.89 -23.23
CA GLY A 295 -14.66 -19.97 -24.17
C GLY A 295 -15.93 -20.63 -24.72
N THR A 296 -15.74 -21.52 -25.69
CA THR A 296 -16.81 -22.34 -26.26
C THR A 296 -17.43 -23.21 -25.17
N GLY A 297 -18.75 -23.11 -25.01
CA GLY A 297 -19.47 -23.84 -23.97
C GLY A 297 -19.40 -23.20 -22.58
N PHE A 298 -18.81 -22.00 -22.44
CA PHE A 298 -18.85 -21.20 -21.21
C PHE A 298 -18.32 -21.95 -19.98
N ASN A 299 -17.28 -22.78 -20.14
CA ASN A 299 -16.73 -23.62 -19.10
C ASN A 299 -15.38 -23.15 -18.56
N ARG A 300 -14.88 -21.99 -19.00
CA ARG A 300 -13.66 -21.37 -18.45
C ARG A 300 -14.03 -20.30 -17.44
N TYR A 301 -13.68 -20.54 -16.18
CA TYR A 301 -13.90 -19.64 -15.05
C TYR A 301 -12.56 -19.30 -14.40
N ASN A 302 -12.56 -18.32 -13.51
CA ASN A 302 -11.36 -17.87 -12.80
C ASN A 302 -10.28 -17.37 -13.78
N THR A 303 -10.70 -16.80 -14.91
CA THR A 303 -9.80 -16.32 -15.96
C THR A 303 -9.93 -14.83 -16.21
N LEU A 304 -8.79 -14.16 -16.40
CA LEU A 304 -8.75 -12.77 -16.83
C LEU A 304 -8.11 -12.68 -18.23
N GLY A 305 -8.72 -11.94 -19.15
CA GLY A 305 -8.25 -11.85 -20.54
C GLY A 305 -9.05 -12.71 -21.52
N HIS A 306 -8.51 -12.86 -22.73
CA HIS A 306 -9.17 -13.43 -23.90
C HIS A 306 -8.89 -14.92 -24.03
N VAL A 307 -9.96 -15.71 -23.93
CA VAL A 307 -9.98 -17.15 -24.25
C VAL A 307 -10.46 -17.31 -25.69
N ASP A 308 -9.66 -17.96 -26.53
CA ASP A 308 -10.03 -18.30 -27.90
C ASP A 308 -10.55 -19.75 -27.98
N GLY A 309 -11.58 -19.95 -28.81
CA GLY A 309 -12.35 -21.18 -28.88
C GLY A 309 -12.63 -21.85 -27.52
N ALA A 310 -12.31 -23.13 -27.38
CA ALA A 310 -12.61 -23.92 -26.16
C ALA A 310 -11.59 -23.75 -25.02
N GLY A 311 -10.44 -23.11 -25.27
CA GLY A 311 -9.40 -22.88 -24.28
C GLY A 311 -8.78 -24.13 -23.63
N THR A 312 -8.80 -25.30 -24.29
CA THR A 312 -8.27 -26.56 -23.75
C THR A 312 -6.75 -26.65 -23.63
N THR A 313 -6.00 -25.83 -24.36
CA THR A 313 -4.52 -25.74 -24.32
C THR A 313 -4.02 -24.89 -23.14
N GLY A 314 -4.88 -24.04 -22.56
CA GLY A 314 -4.48 -23.11 -21.49
C GLY A 314 -3.96 -21.77 -22.02
N CYS A 315 -3.30 -21.01 -21.16
CA CYS A 315 -2.75 -19.68 -21.48
C CYS A 315 -1.50 -19.78 -22.39
N ASP A 316 -1.66 -20.15 -23.66
CA ASP A 316 -0.56 -20.27 -24.62
C ASP A 316 -0.17 -18.92 -25.27
N GLY A 317 -1.03 -17.91 -25.13
CA GLY A 317 -0.87 -16.56 -25.66
C GLY A 317 -1.19 -16.39 -27.14
N ALA A 318 -1.62 -17.46 -27.82
CA ALA A 318 -1.84 -17.48 -29.26
C ALA A 318 -3.34 -17.41 -29.59
N ALA A 319 -3.70 -16.90 -30.77
CA ALA A 319 -5.03 -17.16 -31.32
C ALA A 319 -5.03 -18.58 -31.87
N SER A 320 -5.63 -19.48 -31.11
CA SER A 320 -5.87 -20.84 -31.51
C SER A 320 -7.27 -21.23 -31.04
N ALA A 321 -7.96 -22.11 -31.78
CA ALA A 321 -9.29 -22.58 -31.41
C ALA A 321 -9.34 -23.31 -30.04
N THR A 322 -8.18 -23.49 -29.40
CA THR A 322 -8.00 -24.18 -28.12
C THR A 322 -7.18 -23.38 -27.10
N GLY A 323 -6.69 -22.19 -27.41
CA GLY A 323 -5.75 -21.43 -26.60
C GLY A 323 -6.18 -19.98 -26.45
N GLY A 324 -5.25 -19.09 -26.10
CA GLY A 324 -5.55 -17.67 -25.90
C GLY A 324 -4.59 -16.97 -24.95
N LYS A 325 -4.77 -15.66 -24.82
CA LYS A 325 -3.93 -14.78 -23.99
C LYS A 325 -4.71 -14.35 -22.75
N TRP A 326 -4.61 -15.16 -21.70
CA TRP A 326 -5.29 -14.92 -20.42
C TRP A 326 -4.40 -15.27 -19.22
N VAL A 327 -4.97 -15.08 -18.04
CA VAL A 327 -4.42 -15.44 -16.74
C VAL A 327 -5.39 -16.42 -16.08
N GLN A 328 -4.93 -17.61 -15.72
CA GLN A 328 -5.75 -18.60 -15.00
C GLN A 328 -5.37 -18.62 -13.52
N TYR A 329 -6.32 -18.20 -12.68
CA TYR A 329 -6.15 -18.20 -11.24
C TYR A 329 -6.44 -19.57 -10.63
N LYS A 330 -5.71 -19.89 -9.55
CA LYS A 330 -5.85 -21.13 -8.78
C LYS A 330 -7.22 -21.19 -8.10
N GLU A 331 -8.01 -22.21 -8.44
CA GLU A 331 -9.38 -22.36 -7.94
C GLU A 331 -9.46 -22.41 -6.41
N ALA A 332 -8.60 -23.20 -5.76
CA ALA A 332 -8.62 -23.34 -4.30
C ALA A 332 -8.42 -22.01 -3.56
N ALA A 333 -7.64 -21.08 -4.11
CA ALA A 333 -7.45 -19.76 -3.51
C ALA A 333 -8.73 -18.91 -3.59
N LEU A 334 -9.48 -19.03 -4.69
CA LEU A 334 -10.74 -18.33 -4.88
C LEU A 334 -11.87 -18.94 -4.03
N ALA A 335 -11.95 -20.27 -3.97
CA ALA A 335 -12.90 -20.98 -3.13
C ALA A 335 -12.72 -20.67 -1.63
N ALA A 336 -11.47 -20.49 -1.18
CA ALA A 336 -11.15 -20.06 0.18
C ALA A 336 -11.43 -18.56 0.45
N GLY A 337 -11.82 -17.78 -0.56
CA GLY A 337 -12.11 -16.35 -0.45
C GLY A 337 -10.88 -15.43 -0.36
N SER A 338 -9.66 -15.98 -0.32
CA SER A 338 -8.42 -15.19 -0.33
C SER A 338 -8.13 -14.61 -1.72
N GLY A 339 -8.30 -15.44 -2.75
CA GLY A 339 -7.96 -15.14 -4.14
C GLY A 339 -6.45 -14.96 -4.36
N PRO A 340 -6.05 -14.18 -5.38
CA PRO A 340 -4.64 -13.93 -5.68
C PRO A 340 -3.88 -13.33 -4.49
N GLU A 341 -2.59 -13.65 -4.37
CA GLU A 341 -1.74 -13.11 -3.29
C GLU A 341 -1.68 -11.58 -3.34
N TRP A 342 -1.60 -10.99 -4.53
CA TRP A 342 -1.64 -9.53 -4.66
C TRP A 342 -2.96 -8.93 -4.17
N ALA A 343 -4.09 -9.64 -4.28
CA ALA A 343 -5.38 -9.18 -3.79
C ALA A 343 -5.42 -9.20 -2.26
N VAL A 344 -4.82 -10.22 -1.63
CA VAL A 344 -4.62 -10.26 -0.17
C VAL A 344 -3.78 -9.06 0.29
N LYS A 345 -2.71 -8.73 -0.43
CA LYS A 345 -1.86 -7.57 -0.12
C LYS A 345 -2.61 -6.24 -0.28
N LEU A 346 -3.44 -6.08 -1.31
CA LEU A 346 -4.28 -4.88 -1.44
C LEU A 346 -5.28 -4.73 -0.29
N ARG A 347 -5.92 -5.83 0.17
CA ARG A 347 -6.78 -5.79 1.36
C ARG A 347 -6.00 -5.42 2.63
N ALA A 348 -4.79 -5.94 2.80
CA ALA A 348 -3.93 -5.56 3.92
C ALA A 348 -3.58 -4.06 3.88
N SER A 349 -3.31 -3.51 2.69
CA SER A 349 -3.13 -2.06 2.53
C SER A 349 -4.39 -1.28 2.85
N ALA A 350 -5.58 -1.76 2.46
CA ALA A 350 -6.84 -1.11 2.78
C ALA A 350 -7.04 -1.01 4.31
N ALA A 351 -6.83 -2.11 5.03
CA ALA A 351 -6.92 -2.13 6.50
C ALA A 351 -5.89 -1.19 7.16
N ALA A 352 -4.65 -1.16 6.67
CA ALA A 352 -3.64 -0.26 7.20
C ALA A 352 -3.99 1.23 6.94
N VAL A 353 -4.52 1.56 5.75
CA VAL A 353 -4.98 2.92 5.44
C VAL A 353 -6.16 3.33 6.31
N GLU A 354 -7.11 2.42 6.56
CA GLU A 354 -8.22 2.65 7.47
C GLU A 354 -7.73 2.93 8.90
N ASN A 355 -6.76 2.15 9.40
CA ASN A 355 -6.14 2.40 10.70
C ASN A 355 -5.47 3.77 10.76
N ILE A 356 -4.76 4.21 9.71
CA ILE A 356 -4.16 5.55 9.66
C ILE A 356 -5.24 6.64 9.77
N GLN A 357 -6.39 6.46 9.13
CA GLN A 357 -7.51 7.41 9.23
C GLN A 357 -8.07 7.48 10.65
N GLN A 358 -8.25 6.33 11.32
CA GLN A 358 -8.70 6.27 12.70
C GLN A 358 -7.66 6.88 13.68
N GLN A 359 -6.37 6.62 13.44
CA GLN A 359 -5.27 7.21 14.21
C GLN A 359 -5.27 8.75 14.08
N LYS A 360 -5.48 9.29 12.88
CA LYS A 360 -5.57 10.74 12.65
C LYS A 360 -6.72 11.36 13.43
N HIS A 361 -7.92 10.78 13.30
CA HIS A 361 -9.08 11.26 14.05
C HIS A 361 -8.85 11.22 15.57
N THR A 362 -8.24 10.14 16.06
CA THR A 362 -7.91 10.02 17.49
C THR A 362 -6.87 11.05 17.91
N MET A 363 -5.85 11.31 17.09
CA MET A 363 -4.83 12.33 17.37
C MET A 363 -5.44 13.73 17.46
N GLU A 364 -6.29 14.10 16.51
CA GLU A 364 -7.01 15.39 16.51
C GLU A 364 -7.83 15.57 17.80
N MET A 365 -8.52 14.51 18.25
CA MET A 365 -9.28 14.54 19.50
C MET A 365 -8.39 14.68 20.75
N LEU A 366 -7.20 14.08 20.74
CA LEU A 366 -6.21 14.21 21.81
C LEU A 366 -5.56 15.61 21.83
N GLU A 367 -5.26 16.18 20.66
CA GLU A 367 -4.78 17.55 20.52
C GLU A 367 -5.78 18.55 21.08
N GLN A 368 -7.07 18.42 20.74
CA GLN A 368 -8.12 19.27 21.30
C GLN A 368 -8.23 19.15 22.83
N GLN A 369 -8.03 17.94 23.39
CA GLN A 369 -7.99 17.76 24.85
C GLN A 369 -6.77 18.45 25.47
N ALA A 370 -5.60 18.37 24.82
CA ALA A 370 -4.38 19.05 25.27
C ALA A 370 -4.56 20.57 25.26
N HIS A 371 -5.17 21.13 24.22
CA HIS A 371 -5.50 22.56 24.15
C HIS A 371 -6.42 22.98 25.30
N ARG A 372 -7.48 22.22 25.58
CA ARG A 372 -8.38 22.52 26.71
C ARG A 372 -7.67 22.50 28.07
N LEU A 373 -6.73 21.58 28.26
CA LEU A 373 -5.90 21.55 29.47
C LEU A 373 -5.00 22.80 29.56
N ASN A 374 -4.44 23.23 28.43
CA ASN A 374 -3.64 24.46 28.35
C ASN A 374 -4.49 25.71 28.67
N ASP A 375 -5.72 25.78 28.18
CA ASP A 375 -6.64 26.89 28.48
C ASP A 375 -7.06 26.89 29.95
N THR A 376 -7.30 25.71 30.53
CA THR A 376 -7.62 25.54 31.95
C THR A 376 -6.42 25.91 32.84
N MET A 377 -5.21 25.63 32.39
CA MET A 377 -4.00 26.13 33.04
C MET A 377 -3.95 27.67 32.97
N ASN A 378 -4.20 28.26 31.79
CA ASN A 378 -4.23 29.72 31.60
C ASN A 378 -5.27 30.43 32.47
N SER A 379 -6.41 29.80 32.76
CA SER A 379 -7.41 30.42 33.64
C SER A 379 -6.93 30.60 35.07
N LEU A 380 -5.94 29.81 35.54
CA LEU A 380 -5.36 29.96 36.88
C LEU A 380 -4.75 31.35 37.11
N LEU A 381 -4.31 32.02 36.05
CA LEU A 381 -3.79 33.38 36.13
C LEU A 381 -4.86 34.43 36.49
N HIS A 382 -6.14 34.09 36.40
CA HIS A 382 -7.26 35.00 36.58
C HIS A 382 -8.15 34.62 37.77
N GLU A 383 -7.79 33.57 38.50
CA GLU A 383 -8.52 33.17 39.71
C GLU A 383 -8.18 34.13 40.87
N PRO A 384 -9.16 34.46 41.73
CA PRO A 384 -8.90 35.23 42.95
C PRO A 384 -7.89 34.48 43.82
N THR A 385 -6.82 35.17 44.23
CA THR A 385 -5.87 34.66 45.21
C THR A 385 -6.45 34.94 46.60
N ASP A 386 -6.91 33.91 47.29
CA ASP A 386 -7.35 33.98 48.69
C ASP A 386 -6.20 34.27 49.66
#